data_AF-A0A8T6TSU2-F1
#
_entry.id   AF-A0A8T6TSU2-F1
#
_cell.length_a   1.000
_cell.length_b   1.000
_cell.length_c   1.000
_cell.angle_alpha   90.00
_cell.angle_beta   90.00
_cell.angle_gamma   90.00
#
_symmetry.space_group_name_H-M   'P 1'
#
loop_
_entity.id
_entity.type
_entity.pdbx_description
1 polymer ?
#
loop_
_entity_poly.entity_id
_entity_poly.type
_entity_poly.pdbx_seq_one_letter_code
_entity_poly.pdbx_strand_id
1 'polypeptide(L)'
;GVDDPNWDSETARTTRKRFQAWLDFIEANRGKGRDDRLAIDDWFEAAINSNLATVRDHFDNWRFRSAMKTGYFDLQAHMRWYVRRCGDMPNRELMERAMRQQTLILSPVAPHLAEEAWEAIGAEGMASTARLPDPV
;
A
#
# COMPACT_ATOMS: atom_id res chain seq x y z
N GLY A 1 12.44 7.83 -25.58
CA GLY A 1 11.53 8.97 -25.41
C GLY A 1 10.60 8.68 -24.28
N VAL A 2 10.15 9.68 -23.54
CA VAL A 2 9.04 9.53 -22.59
C VAL A 2 7.76 9.46 -23.42
N ASP A 3 6.92 8.45 -23.21
CA ASP A 3 5.61 8.37 -23.88
C ASP A 3 4.74 9.57 -23.48
N ASP A 4 4.00 10.12 -24.44
CA ASP A 4 3.08 11.24 -24.18
C ASP A 4 2.02 10.83 -23.13
N PRO A 5 1.79 11.65 -22.09
CA PRO A 5 0.76 11.38 -21.11
C PRO A 5 -0.63 11.33 -21.76
N ASN A 6 -1.33 10.19 -21.61
CA ASN A 6 -2.72 10.06 -22.03
C ASN A 6 -3.68 10.28 -20.84
N TRP A 7 -4.71 11.11 -21.03
CA TRP A 7 -5.79 11.30 -20.07
C TRP A 7 -6.90 10.28 -20.28
N ASP A 8 -7.23 9.55 -19.23
CA ASP A 8 -8.35 8.60 -19.21
C ASP A 8 -9.41 9.04 -18.18
N SER A 9 -10.52 9.57 -18.69
CA SER A 9 -11.65 10.06 -17.87
C SER A 9 -12.34 8.93 -17.11
N GLU A 10 -12.32 7.71 -17.62
CA GLU A 10 -12.95 6.56 -16.95
C GLU A 10 -12.12 6.13 -15.74
N THR A 11 -10.78 6.08 -15.89
CA THR A 11 -9.87 5.88 -14.78
C THR A 11 -10.07 6.93 -13.70
N ALA A 12 -10.17 8.22 -14.07
CA ALA A 12 -10.42 9.29 -13.10
C ALA A 12 -11.75 9.11 -12.33
N ARG A 13 -12.84 8.74 -13.02
CA ARG A 13 -14.16 8.50 -12.40
C ARG A 13 -14.15 7.32 -11.43
N THR A 14 -13.35 6.30 -11.70
CA THR A 14 -13.28 5.08 -10.87
C THR A 14 -12.33 5.20 -9.69
N THR A 15 -11.41 6.16 -9.69
CA THR A 15 -10.45 6.40 -8.58
C THR A 15 -11.15 6.58 -7.23
N ARG A 16 -12.24 7.35 -7.16
CA ARG A 16 -12.99 7.53 -5.90
C ARG A 16 -13.47 6.19 -5.32
N LYS A 17 -14.03 5.30 -6.15
CA LYS A 17 -14.49 3.98 -5.71
C LYS A 17 -13.33 3.10 -5.24
N ARG A 18 -12.19 3.16 -5.93
CA ARG A 18 -10.98 2.42 -5.55
C ARG A 18 -10.42 2.91 -4.21
N PHE A 19 -10.47 4.20 -3.96
CA PHE A 19 -10.00 4.77 -2.71
C PHE A 19 -10.95 4.44 -1.55
N GLN A 20 -12.26 4.52 -1.75
CA GLN A 20 -13.22 4.07 -0.73
C GLN A 20 -12.98 2.58 -0.39
N ALA A 21 -12.80 1.73 -1.40
CA ALA A 21 -12.50 0.32 -1.17
C ALA A 21 -11.17 0.10 -0.43
N TRP A 22 -10.21 1.04 -0.52
CA TRP A 22 -8.99 0.99 0.26
C TRP A 22 -9.22 1.33 1.73
N LEU A 23 -9.99 2.38 2.01
CA LEU A 23 -10.39 2.72 3.39
C LEU A 23 -11.18 1.58 4.03
N ASP A 24 -12.18 1.04 3.32
CA ASP A 24 -12.97 -0.10 3.79
C ASP A 24 -12.07 -1.32 4.08
N PHE A 25 -11.04 -1.54 3.25
CA PHE A 25 -10.06 -2.60 3.47
C PHE A 25 -9.21 -2.35 4.72
N ILE A 26 -8.76 -1.11 4.96
CA ILE A 26 -8.02 -0.74 6.17
C ILE A 26 -8.89 -1.01 7.40
N GLU A 27 -10.12 -0.51 7.44
CA GLU A 27 -11.03 -0.72 8.58
C GLU A 27 -11.36 -2.20 8.80
N ALA A 28 -11.46 -2.97 7.72
CA ALA A 28 -11.70 -4.41 7.79
C ALA A 28 -10.52 -5.17 8.41
N ASN A 29 -9.28 -4.67 8.34
CA ASN A 29 -8.08 -5.42 8.74
C ASN A 29 -7.27 -4.78 9.88
N ARG A 30 -7.43 -3.48 10.16
CA ARG A 30 -6.67 -2.76 11.19
C ARG A 30 -6.84 -3.40 12.57
N GLY A 31 -5.72 -3.68 13.24
CA GLY A 31 -5.69 -4.25 14.58
C GLY A 31 -6.23 -5.68 14.68
N LYS A 32 -6.53 -6.33 13.56
CA LYS A 32 -7.06 -7.70 13.49
C LYS A 32 -5.99 -8.67 13.00
N GLY A 33 -6.28 -9.96 13.12
CA GLY A 33 -5.39 -11.04 12.76
C GLY A 33 -4.68 -11.64 13.98
N ARG A 34 -3.66 -12.43 13.69
CA ARG A 34 -2.91 -13.20 14.67
C ARG A 34 -1.54 -12.57 14.96
N ASP A 35 -0.96 -12.95 16.09
CA ASP A 35 0.37 -12.50 16.52
C ASP A 35 1.46 -13.55 16.28
N ASP A 36 1.10 -14.83 16.23
CA ASP A 36 2.02 -15.90 15.89
C ASP A 36 2.51 -15.76 14.45
N ARG A 37 3.69 -16.32 14.17
CA ARG A 37 4.31 -16.31 12.85
C ARG A 37 4.23 -17.70 12.22
N LEU A 38 3.82 -17.75 10.96
CA LEU A 38 3.68 -18.94 10.13
C LEU A 38 4.55 -18.79 8.88
N ALA A 39 4.88 -19.91 8.22
CA ALA A 39 5.73 -19.90 7.02
C ALA A 39 5.18 -19.03 5.87
N ILE A 40 3.86 -18.83 5.80
CA ILE A 40 3.24 -17.94 4.80
C ILE A 40 3.59 -16.46 5.01
N ASP A 41 3.96 -16.09 6.23
CA ASP A 41 4.32 -14.72 6.61
C ASP A 41 5.66 -14.32 6.02
N ASP A 42 6.59 -15.27 5.90
CA ASP A 42 7.90 -15.05 5.29
C ASP A 42 7.75 -14.67 3.81
N TRP A 43 6.80 -15.28 3.10
CA TRP A 43 6.46 -14.88 1.74
C TRP A 43 5.91 -13.46 1.69
N PHE A 44 4.97 -13.12 2.58
CA PHE A 44 4.33 -11.80 2.54
C PHE A 44 5.31 -10.71 2.94
N GLU A 45 6.18 -10.99 3.91
CA GLU A 45 7.27 -10.10 4.30
C GLU A 45 8.22 -9.83 3.13
N ALA A 46 8.67 -10.88 2.45
CA ALA A 46 9.50 -10.74 1.25
C ALA A 46 8.79 -9.94 0.15
N ALA A 47 7.48 -10.14 -0.01
CA ALA A 47 6.67 -9.38 -0.97
C ALA A 47 6.60 -7.89 -0.63
N ILE A 48 6.45 -7.52 0.66
CA ILE A 48 6.46 -6.12 1.13
C ILE A 48 7.83 -5.48 0.84
N ASN A 49 8.92 -6.17 1.19
CA ASN A 49 10.27 -5.62 1.05
C ASN A 49 10.68 -5.47 -0.43
N SER A 50 10.39 -6.47 -1.26
CA SER A 50 10.66 -6.42 -2.71
C SER A 50 9.84 -5.32 -3.39
N ASN A 51 8.58 -5.16 -2.98
CA ASN A 51 7.73 -4.07 -3.45
C ASN A 51 8.34 -2.69 -3.12
N LEU A 52 8.77 -2.49 -1.88
CA LEU A 52 9.37 -1.24 -1.42
C LEU A 52 10.66 -0.90 -2.18
N ALA A 53 11.55 -1.87 -2.34
CA ALA A 53 12.79 -1.69 -3.09
C ALA A 53 12.52 -1.26 -4.53
N THR A 54 11.56 -1.92 -5.19
CA THR A 54 11.16 -1.60 -6.57
C THR A 54 10.52 -0.20 -6.68
N VAL A 55 9.67 0.16 -5.72
CA VAL A 55 9.02 1.48 -5.70
C VAL A 55 10.02 2.61 -5.48
N ARG A 56 11.03 2.39 -4.63
CA ARG A 56 12.11 3.35 -4.43
C ARG A 56 12.92 3.57 -5.70
N ASP A 57 13.32 2.50 -6.39
CA ASP A 57 13.96 2.61 -7.70
C ASP A 57 13.07 3.40 -8.69
N HIS A 58 11.76 3.16 -8.69
CA HIS A 58 10.85 3.93 -9.52
C HIS A 58 10.82 5.41 -9.16
N PHE A 59 10.77 5.77 -7.88
CA PHE A 59 10.80 7.17 -7.46
C PHE A 59 12.15 7.84 -7.78
N ASP A 60 13.28 7.18 -7.53
CA ASP A 60 14.62 7.68 -7.83
C ASP A 60 14.82 7.94 -9.34
N ASN A 61 14.13 7.17 -10.18
CA ASN A 61 14.12 7.33 -11.63
C ASN A 61 12.91 8.13 -12.17
N TRP A 62 12.17 8.84 -11.32
CA TRP A 62 11.02 9.69 -11.68
C TRP A 62 9.87 8.94 -12.40
N ARG A 63 9.73 7.64 -12.16
CA ARG A 63 8.72 6.74 -12.76
C ARG A 63 7.46 6.62 -11.92
N PHE A 64 6.76 7.73 -11.67
CA PHE A 64 5.58 7.78 -10.78
C PHE A 64 4.44 6.81 -11.17
N ARG A 65 4.16 6.63 -12.47
CA ARG A 65 3.15 5.67 -12.93
C ARG A 65 3.51 4.25 -12.51
N SER A 66 4.77 3.87 -12.68
CA SER A 66 5.27 2.55 -12.28
C SER A 66 5.29 2.41 -10.76
N ALA A 67 5.68 3.45 -10.03
CA ALA A 67 5.63 3.48 -8.57
C ALA A 67 4.19 3.25 -8.06
N MET A 68 3.18 3.88 -8.65
CA MET A 68 1.77 3.64 -8.29
C MET A 68 1.29 2.25 -8.67
N LYS A 69 1.67 1.75 -9.85
CA LYS A 69 1.35 0.37 -10.23
C LYS A 69 1.87 -0.62 -9.19
N THR A 70 3.18 -0.56 -8.90
CA THR A 70 3.83 -1.49 -8.00
C THR A 70 3.38 -1.28 -6.56
N GLY A 71 3.54 -0.06 -6.03
CA GLY A 71 3.38 0.22 -4.61
C GLY A 71 1.94 0.40 -4.12
N TYR A 72 1.00 0.72 -5.01
CA TYR A 72 -0.42 0.79 -4.66
C TYR A 72 -1.17 -0.43 -5.17
N PHE A 73 -1.20 -0.67 -6.49
CA PHE A 73 -2.06 -1.72 -7.04
C PHE A 73 -1.56 -3.14 -6.79
N ASP A 74 -0.28 -3.40 -7.05
CA ASP A 74 0.29 -4.75 -6.89
C ASP A 74 0.40 -5.12 -5.40
N LEU A 75 0.83 -4.18 -4.54
CA LEU A 75 0.86 -4.40 -3.07
C LEU A 75 -0.53 -4.68 -2.49
N GLN A 76 -1.56 -3.95 -2.95
CA GLN A 76 -2.95 -4.22 -2.57
C GLN A 76 -3.40 -5.64 -2.98
N ALA A 77 -2.96 -6.12 -4.14
CA ALA A 77 -3.26 -7.47 -4.59
C ALA A 77 -2.57 -8.52 -3.70
N HIS A 78 -1.31 -8.30 -3.31
CA HIS A 78 -0.59 -9.15 -2.36
C HIS A 78 -1.30 -9.20 -1.00
N MET A 79 -1.71 -8.06 -0.45
CA MET A 79 -2.47 -8.01 0.82
C MET A 79 -3.75 -8.83 0.75
N ARG A 80 -4.59 -8.63 -0.28
CA ARG A 80 -5.83 -9.42 -0.44
C ARG A 80 -5.56 -10.91 -0.58
N TRP A 81 -4.52 -11.28 -1.34
CA TRP A 81 -4.15 -12.68 -1.50
C TRP A 81 -3.70 -13.28 -0.17
N TYR A 82 -2.90 -12.54 0.59
CA TYR A 82 -2.37 -12.96 1.89
C TYR A 82 -3.48 -13.16 2.93
N VAL A 83 -4.39 -12.19 3.06
CA VAL A 83 -5.58 -12.30 3.94
C VAL A 83 -6.37 -13.57 3.62
N ARG A 84 -6.70 -13.77 2.33
CA ARG A 84 -7.42 -14.96 1.89
C ARG A 84 -6.64 -16.25 2.18
N ARG A 85 -5.32 -16.24 2.01
CA ARG A 85 -4.49 -17.42 2.21
C ARG A 85 -4.37 -17.81 3.69
N CYS A 86 -4.49 -16.84 4.58
CA CYS A 86 -4.50 -17.05 6.01
C CYS A 86 -5.89 -17.35 6.59
N GLY A 87 -6.93 -17.52 5.76
CA GLY A 87 -8.30 -17.74 6.23
C GLY A 87 -8.84 -16.57 7.05
N ASP A 88 -8.56 -15.35 6.59
CA ASP A 88 -8.94 -14.09 7.25
C ASP A 88 -8.28 -13.85 8.63
N MET A 89 -7.24 -14.62 8.96
CA MET A 89 -6.37 -14.45 10.13
C MET A 89 -4.90 -14.21 9.73
N PRO A 90 -4.60 -13.12 9.01
CA PRO A 90 -3.22 -12.76 8.65
C PRO A 90 -2.39 -12.38 9.88
N ASN A 91 -1.07 -12.33 9.76
CA ASN A 91 -0.22 -11.74 10.78
C ASN A 91 -0.50 -10.23 10.86
N ARG A 92 -0.88 -9.77 12.06
CA ARG A 92 -1.33 -8.40 12.32
C ARG A 92 -0.25 -7.37 12.02
N GLU A 93 0.97 -7.61 12.48
CA GLU A 93 2.09 -6.68 12.31
C GLU A 93 2.47 -6.50 10.84
N LEU A 94 2.53 -7.58 10.07
CA LEU A 94 2.82 -7.49 8.63
C LEU A 94 1.73 -6.76 7.86
N MET A 95 0.46 -6.97 8.22
CA MET A 95 -0.65 -6.23 7.60
C MET A 95 -0.57 -4.74 7.91
N GLU A 96 -0.32 -4.35 9.16
CA GLU A 96 -0.14 -2.95 9.54
C GLU A 96 1.04 -2.32 8.79
N ARG A 97 2.16 -3.05 8.68
CA ARG A 97 3.34 -2.59 7.93
C ARG A 97 3.04 -2.37 6.46
N ALA A 98 2.34 -3.30 5.81
CA ALA A 98 1.95 -3.19 4.41
C ALA A 98 0.99 -2.03 4.16
N MET A 99 -0.02 -1.83 5.03
CA MET A 99 -0.97 -0.73 4.91
C MET A 99 -0.29 0.64 5.08
N ARG A 100 0.61 0.77 6.07
CA ARG A 100 1.41 1.99 6.25
C ARG A 100 2.30 2.26 5.05
N GLN A 101 3.01 1.26 4.55
CA GLN A 101 3.86 1.39 3.36
C GLN A 101 3.06 1.85 2.14
N GLN A 102 1.92 1.21 1.85
CA GLN A 102 1.06 1.60 0.72
C GLN A 102 0.59 3.06 0.84
N THR A 103 0.18 3.48 2.04
CA THR A 103 -0.26 4.86 2.31
C THR A 103 0.87 5.88 2.12
N LEU A 104 2.07 5.58 2.61
CA LEU A 104 3.23 6.48 2.42
C LEU A 104 3.67 6.58 0.97
N ILE A 105 3.57 5.48 0.21
CA ILE A 105 3.86 5.50 -1.24
C ILE A 105 2.84 6.39 -1.98
N LEU A 106 1.57 6.39 -1.55
CA LEU A 106 0.51 7.24 -2.14
C LEU A 106 0.71 8.73 -1.84
N SER A 107 1.26 9.07 -0.66
CA SER A 107 1.44 10.44 -0.16
C SER A 107 1.94 11.48 -1.18
N PRO A 108 3.05 11.25 -1.94
CA PRO A 108 3.52 12.21 -2.94
C PRO A 108 2.58 12.39 -4.15
N VAL A 109 1.64 11.48 -4.39
CA VAL A 109 0.73 11.51 -5.55
C VAL A 109 -0.66 12.03 -5.17
N ALA A 110 -1.17 11.63 -4.02
CA ALA A 110 -2.50 12.02 -3.53
C ALA A 110 -2.45 12.28 -2.02
N PRO A 111 -1.88 13.42 -1.57
CA PRO A 111 -1.56 13.66 -0.16
C PRO A 111 -2.81 13.63 0.74
N HIS A 112 -3.90 14.28 0.35
CA HIS A 112 -5.14 14.29 1.15
C HIS A 112 -5.72 12.89 1.36
N LEU A 113 -5.67 12.04 0.33
CA LEU A 113 -6.13 10.66 0.40
C LEU A 113 -5.19 9.81 1.27
N ALA A 114 -3.88 10.07 1.19
CA ALA A 114 -2.93 9.41 2.07
C ALA A 114 -3.14 9.80 3.54
N GLU A 115 -3.46 11.05 3.85
CA GLU A 115 -3.78 11.48 5.22
C GLU A 115 -5.04 10.79 5.75
N GLU A 116 -6.12 10.72 4.95
CA GLU A 116 -7.34 9.98 5.33
C GLU A 116 -7.04 8.50 5.62
N ALA A 117 -6.24 7.85 4.76
CA ALA A 117 -5.83 6.47 4.98
C ALA A 117 -4.90 6.30 6.20
N TRP A 118 -4.04 7.28 6.47
CA TRP A 118 -3.12 7.27 7.61
C TRP A 118 -3.86 7.37 8.94
N GLU A 119 -4.85 8.25 9.00
CA GLU A 119 -5.78 8.36 10.13
C GLU A 119 -6.60 7.07 10.28
N ALA A 120 -7.11 6.50 9.19
CA ALA A 120 -7.87 5.24 9.23
C ALA A 120 -7.03 4.07 9.77
N ILE A 121 -5.72 4.01 9.48
CA ILE A 121 -4.76 3.05 10.05
C ILE A 121 -4.54 3.30 11.55
N GLY A 122 -4.91 4.47 12.07
CA GLY A 122 -4.68 4.90 13.45
C GLY A 122 -3.24 5.29 13.70
N ALA A 123 -2.56 5.80 12.68
CA ALA A 123 -1.22 6.31 12.82
C ALA A 123 -1.22 7.74 13.39
N GLU A 124 -0.20 8.05 14.18
CA GLU A 124 -0.02 9.41 14.70
C GLU A 124 0.72 10.30 13.69
N GLY A 125 0.57 11.61 13.85
CA GLY A 125 1.19 12.61 12.98
C GLY A 125 0.55 12.66 11.60
N MET A 126 1.33 13.03 10.59
CA MET A 126 0.88 13.21 9.20
C MET A 126 1.65 12.27 8.27
N ALA A 127 0.95 11.68 7.30
CA ALA A 127 1.55 10.85 6.26
C ALA A 127 2.60 11.62 5.44
N SER A 128 2.38 12.92 5.23
CA SER A 128 3.29 13.82 4.50
C SER A 128 4.63 14.08 5.19
N THR A 129 4.71 13.91 6.52
CA THR A 129 5.96 14.10 7.30
C THR A 129 6.56 12.78 7.79
N ALA A 130 5.82 11.69 7.69
CA ALA A 130 6.28 10.35 8.00
C ALA A 130 7.34 9.87 6.99
N ARG A 131 8.33 9.13 7.47
CA ARG A 131 9.38 8.54 6.61
C ARG A 131 8.91 7.22 6.04
N LEU A 132 9.08 7.04 4.74
CA LEU A 132 9.00 5.74 4.10
C LEU A 132 10.13 4.85 4.66
N PRO A 133 9.83 3.65 5.19
CA PRO A 133 10.85 2.77 5.77
C PRO A 133 11.88 2.36 4.73
N ASP A 134 13.08 2.02 5.18
CA ASP A 134 14.12 1.40 4.34
C ASP A 134 13.78 -0.06 4.06
N PRO A 135 14.03 -0.58 2.84
CA PRO A 135 13.90 -2.00 2.58
C PRO A 135 14.87 -2.77 3.46
N VAL A 136 14.38 -3.86 4.04
CA VAL A 136 15.10 -4.75 4.96
C VAL A 136 15.55 -6.00 4.22
#